data_AF-A0A399RMI0-F1
#
_entry.id   AF-A0A399RMI0-F1
#
_cell.length_a   1.000
_cell.length_b   1.000
_cell.length_c   1.000
_cell.angle_alpha   90.00
_cell.angle_beta   90.00
_cell.angle_gamma   90.00
#
_symmetry.space_group_name_H-M   'P 1'
#
loop_
_entity.id
_entity.type
_entity.pdbx_description
1 polymer ?
#
loop_
_entity_poly.entity_id
_entity_poly.type
_entity_poly.pdbx_seq_one_letter_code
_entity_poly.pdbx_strand_id
1 'polypeptide(L)'
;MLVKYVRATDTPNWLYSFTELWSVLEQICCIQSGQDHKKIVERVSTLYEDKAHTKLMLDHLRVRRNNIIHKGYEEKSDTSERILFQLNRYVTQALWLIVSNGLEFSSKDEWVEFLDTTGSVEALRAKKIMLDKAIKFRRQDP
;
A
#
# COMPACT_ATOMS: atom_id res chain seq x y z
N MET A 1 8.76 -5.39 9.93
CA MET A 1 7.86 -5.83 8.85
C MET A 1 7.70 -7.35 8.75
N LEU A 2 8.70 -8.13 8.28
CA LEU A 2 8.55 -9.57 8.01
C LEU A 2 8.13 -10.41 9.23
N VAL A 3 8.76 -10.20 10.38
CA VAL A 3 8.40 -10.89 11.63
C VAL A 3 6.94 -10.64 12.02
N LYS A 4 6.43 -9.41 11.82
CA LYS A 4 5.02 -9.08 12.08
C LYS A 4 4.09 -9.80 11.11
N TYR A 5 4.44 -9.82 9.82
CA TYR A 5 3.67 -10.56 8.82
C TYR A 5 3.53 -12.04 9.19
N VAL A 6 4.64 -12.72 9.50
CA VAL A 6 4.63 -14.15 9.89
C VAL A 6 3.77 -14.36 11.14
N ARG A 7 3.95 -13.54 12.19
CA ARG A 7 3.13 -13.63 13.42
C ARG A 7 1.64 -13.40 13.17
N ALA A 8 1.30 -12.48 12.27
CA ALA A 8 -0.07 -12.19 11.91
C ALA A 8 -0.74 -13.37 11.18
N THR A 9 0.02 -14.10 10.36
CA THR A 9 -0.49 -15.28 9.64
C THR A 9 -0.50 -16.56 10.46
N ASP A 10 0.31 -16.64 11.53
CA ASP A 10 0.45 -17.84 12.37
C ASP A 10 -0.55 -17.89 13.54
N THR A 11 -1.21 -16.77 13.85
CA THR A 11 -2.22 -16.73 14.91
C THR A 11 -3.60 -17.18 14.40
N PRO A 12 -4.41 -17.87 15.22
CA PRO A 12 -5.82 -18.13 14.92
C PRO A 12 -6.71 -16.92 15.22
N ASN A 13 -6.21 -15.89 15.91
CA ASN A 13 -6.98 -14.71 16.28
C ASN A 13 -7.10 -13.74 15.10
N TRP A 14 -8.23 -13.80 14.38
CA TRP A 14 -8.53 -12.93 13.24
C TRP A 14 -8.33 -11.44 13.52
N LEU A 15 -8.75 -10.97 14.70
CA LEU A 15 -8.69 -9.55 15.07
C LEU A 15 -7.24 -9.08 15.15
N TYR A 16 -6.40 -9.90 15.80
CA TYR A 16 -4.97 -9.68 15.88
C TYR A 16 -4.32 -9.74 14.49
N SER A 17 -4.62 -10.80 13.70
CA SER A 17 -4.10 -10.95 12.35
C SER A 17 -4.41 -9.73 11.48
N PHE A 18 -5.65 -9.29 11.49
CA PHE A 18 -6.09 -8.15 10.68
C PHE A 18 -5.34 -6.88 11.06
N THR A 19 -5.21 -6.61 12.37
CA THR A 19 -4.53 -5.41 12.88
C THR A 19 -3.05 -5.42 12.54
N GLU A 20 -2.38 -6.56 12.71
CA GLU A 20 -0.95 -6.69 12.39
C GLU A 20 -0.68 -6.65 10.89
N LEU A 21 -1.50 -7.29 10.06
CA LEU A 21 -1.40 -7.19 8.61
C LEU A 21 -1.61 -5.76 8.12
N TRP A 22 -2.57 -5.03 8.70
CA TRP A 22 -2.76 -3.61 8.38
C TRP A 22 -1.53 -2.78 8.79
N SER A 23 -0.95 -3.04 9.96
CA SER A 23 0.31 -2.41 10.39
C SER A 23 1.48 -2.71 9.46
N VAL A 24 1.52 -3.91 8.86
CA VAL A 24 2.51 -4.24 7.82
C VAL A 24 2.31 -3.37 6.57
N LEU A 25 1.07 -3.16 6.11
CA LEU A 25 0.80 -2.23 4.99
C LEU A 25 1.20 -0.79 5.32
N GLU A 26 0.96 -0.33 6.55
CA GLU A 26 1.39 1.00 7.00
C GLU A 26 2.92 1.15 6.89
N GLN A 27 3.67 0.12 7.29
CA GLN A 27 5.13 0.10 7.18
C GLN A 27 5.59 0.10 5.73
N ILE A 28 4.98 -0.75 4.89
CA ILE A 28 5.25 -0.82 3.44
C ILE A 28 5.03 0.54 2.80
N CYS A 29 3.90 1.19 3.08
CA CYS A 29 3.56 2.48 2.52
C CYS A 29 4.26 3.66 3.23
N CYS A 30 5.13 3.40 4.20
CA CYS A 30 5.84 4.42 4.97
C CYS A 30 4.90 5.47 5.60
N ILE A 31 3.71 5.04 6.03
CA ILE A 31 2.72 5.89 6.68
C ILE A 31 2.95 5.83 8.19
N GLN A 32 3.11 6.99 8.82
CA GLN A 32 3.24 7.10 10.27
C GLN A 32 1.87 6.96 10.95
N SER A 33 1.86 6.46 12.18
CA SER A 33 0.65 6.37 13.00
C SER A 33 -0.01 7.76 13.15
N GLY A 34 -1.30 7.85 12.84
CA GLY A 34 -2.07 9.09 12.90
C GLY A 34 -2.15 9.89 11.60
N GLN A 35 -1.49 9.45 10.52
CA GLN A 35 -1.68 10.04 9.19
C GLN A 35 -2.93 9.49 8.49
N ASP A 36 -3.41 10.20 7.46
CA ASP A 36 -4.61 9.83 6.72
C ASP A 36 -4.45 8.45 6.05
N HIS A 37 -5.19 7.46 6.56
CA HIS A 37 -5.21 6.10 6.02
C HIS A 37 -5.74 6.01 4.58
N LYS A 38 -6.35 7.08 4.04
CA LYS A 38 -6.64 7.18 2.60
C LYS A 38 -5.36 7.15 1.75
N LYS A 39 -4.23 7.66 2.27
CA LYS A 39 -2.94 7.55 1.56
C LYS A 39 -2.49 6.10 1.37
N ILE A 40 -2.83 5.20 2.30
CA ILE A 40 -2.53 3.76 2.14
C ILE A 40 -3.31 3.22 0.94
N VAL A 41 -4.60 3.55 0.84
CA VAL A 41 -5.45 3.15 -0.30
C VAL A 41 -4.84 3.63 -1.61
N GLU A 42 -4.45 4.90 -1.69
CA GLU A 42 -3.82 5.47 -2.88
C GLU A 42 -2.50 4.79 -3.23
N ARG A 43 -1.57 4.68 -2.27
CA ARG A 43 -0.22 4.12 -2.49
C ARG A 43 -0.25 2.64 -2.83
N VAL A 44 -0.99 1.83 -2.07
CA VAL A 44 -1.10 0.39 -2.38
C VAL A 44 -1.75 0.20 -3.74
N SER A 45 -2.78 0.98 -4.10
CA SER A 45 -3.42 0.86 -5.41
C SER A 45 -2.51 1.17 -6.60
N THR A 46 -1.43 1.94 -6.41
CA THR A 46 -0.42 2.20 -7.45
C THR A 46 0.40 0.93 -7.79
N LEU A 47 0.41 -0.07 -6.91
CA LEU A 47 1.12 -1.33 -7.13
C LEU A 47 0.34 -2.33 -8.00
N TYR A 48 -0.86 -1.98 -8.46
CA TYR A 48 -1.79 -2.87 -9.15
C TYR A 48 -2.22 -2.27 -10.48
N GLU A 49 -2.44 -3.15 -11.47
CA GLU A 49 -2.89 -2.77 -12.81
C GLU A 49 -4.30 -2.16 -12.77
N ASP A 50 -5.27 -2.86 -12.15
CA ASP A 50 -6.60 -2.31 -11.91
C ASP A 50 -6.63 -1.48 -10.62
N LYS A 51 -6.17 -0.23 -10.76
CA LYS A 51 -6.14 0.74 -9.67
C LYS A 51 -7.55 1.05 -9.14
N ALA A 52 -8.57 1.11 -9.99
CA ALA A 52 -9.91 1.50 -9.57
C ALA A 52 -10.57 0.42 -8.70
N HIS A 53 -10.50 -0.85 -9.14
CA HIS A 53 -10.97 -1.97 -8.34
C HIS A 53 -10.18 -2.11 -7.04
N THR A 54 -8.86 -1.98 -7.11
CA THR A 54 -7.99 -2.08 -5.94
C THR A 54 -8.31 -1.00 -4.89
N LYS A 55 -8.57 0.24 -5.32
CA LYS A 55 -9.01 1.30 -4.42
C LYS A 55 -10.31 0.96 -3.71
N LEU A 56 -11.32 0.48 -4.44
CA LEU A 56 -12.61 0.12 -3.87
C LEU A 56 -12.45 -0.96 -2.78
N MET A 57 -11.66 -1.99 -3.07
CA MET A 57 -11.39 -3.07 -2.12
C MET A 57 -10.61 -2.60 -0.89
N LEU A 58 -9.57 -1.79 -1.09
CA LEU A 58 -8.77 -1.25 0.02
C LEU A 58 -9.57 -0.26 0.88
N ASP A 59 -10.45 0.55 0.29
CA ASP A 59 -11.34 1.43 1.05
C ASP A 59 -12.33 0.62 1.90
N HIS A 60 -12.88 -0.47 1.36
CA HIS A 60 -13.69 -1.39 2.14
C HIS A 60 -12.91 -1.96 3.35
N LEU A 61 -11.66 -2.40 3.13
CA LEU A 61 -10.78 -2.88 4.21
C LEU A 61 -10.46 -1.77 5.24
N ARG A 62 -10.22 -0.54 4.79
CA ARG A 62 -9.97 0.64 5.64
C ARG A 62 -11.17 0.94 6.55
N VAL A 63 -12.38 0.91 6.00
CA VAL A 63 -13.62 1.10 6.77
C VAL A 63 -13.75 -0.02 7.80
N ARG A 64 -13.46 -1.27 7.43
CA ARG A 64 -13.50 -2.39 8.37
C ARG A 64 -12.49 -2.24 9.49
N ARG A 65 -11.26 -1.82 9.21
CA ARG A 65 -10.22 -1.50 10.20
C ARG A 65 -10.73 -0.49 11.24
N ASN A 66 -11.39 0.56 10.79
CA ASN A 66 -11.97 1.56 11.68
C ASN A 66 -13.08 0.96 12.56
N ASN A 67 -13.96 0.15 12.00
CA ASN A 67 -15.01 -0.53 12.78
C ASN A 67 -14.42 -1.50 13.82
N ILE A 68 -13.38 -2.24 13.44
CA ILE A 68 -12.67 -3.16 14.32
C ILE A 68 -12.10 -2.42 15.54
N ILE A 69 -11.37 -1.32 15.31
CA ILE A 69 -10.68 -0.57 16.36
C ILE A 69 -11.64 0.22 17.25
N HIS A 70 -12.72 0.76 16.67
CA HIS A 70 -13.66 1.60 17.42
C HIS A 70 -14.79 0.83 18.08
N LYS A 71 -15.16 -0.36 17.59
CA LYS A 71 -16.37 -1.05 18.05
C LYS A 71 -16.13 -2.46 18.59
N GLY A 72 -14.89 -2.99 18.54
CA GLY A 72 -14.60 -4.37 18.97
C GLY A 72 -15.47 -5.42 18.27
N TYR A 73 -15.96 -5.10 17.06
CA TYR A 73 -17.09 -5.81 16.46
C TYR A 73 -16.66 -7.15 15.88
N GLU A 74 -17.02 -8.23 16.56
CA GLU A 74 -16.99 -9.60 16.04
C GLU A 74 -18.13 -9.76 15.01
N GLU A 75 -17.81 -9.70 13.72
CA GLU A 75 -18.72 -10.19 12.69
C GLU A 75 -18.70 -11.73 12.69
N LYS A 76 -19.73 -12.34 12.09
CA LYS A 76 -19.77 -13.78 11.82
C LYS A 76 -18.45 -14.23 11.18
N SER A 77 -17.87 -15.32 11.68
CA SER A 77 -16.51 -15.79 11.35
C SER A 77 -16.25 -15.84 9.84
N ASP A 78 -17.21 -16.30 9.05
CA ASP A 78 -17.06 -16.47 7.60
C ASP A 78 -16.83 -15.16 6.83
N THR A 79 -17.37 -14.03 7.33
CA THR A 79 -17.11 -12.71 6.73
C THR A 79 -15.74 -12.17 7.16
N SER A 80 -15.39 -12.37 8.43
CA SER A 80 -14.11 -11.98 9.02
C SER A 80 -12.91 -12.65 8.33
N GLU A 81 -13.03 -13.94 8.03
CA GLU A 81 -11.99 -14.72 7.33
C GLU A 81 -11.80 -14.25 5.87
N ARG A 82 -12.88 -14.00 5.13
CA ARG A 82 -12.80 -13.50 3.74
C ARG A 82 -12.12 -12.13 3.67
N ILE A 83 -12.47 -11.24 4.58
CA ILE A 83 -11.86 -9.92 4.69
C ILE A 83 -10.36 -10.04 5.03
N LEU A 84 -10.01 -10.90 5.98
CA LEU A 84 -8.62 -11.17 6.36
C LEU A 84 -7.82 -11.73 5.19
N PHE A 85 -8.39 -12.69 4.46
CA PHE A 85 -7.77 -13.28 3.28
C PHE A 85 -7.51 -12.22 2.19
N GLN A 86 -8.48 -11.35 1.94
CA GLN A 86 -8.32 -10.25 0.99
C GLN A 86 -7.19 -9.29 1.41
N LEU A 87 -7.14 -8.91 2.70
CA LEU A 87 -6.05 -8.08 3.23
C LEU A 87 -4.70 -8.78 3.09
N ASN A 88 -4.61 -10.05 3.46
CA ASN A 88 -3.38 -10.84 3.36
C ASN A 88 -2.86 -10.91 1.92
N ARG A 89 -3.75 -11.04 0.92
CA ARG A 89 -3.38 -11.00 -0.49
C ARG A 89 -2.68 -9.69 -0.85
N TYR A 90 -3.25 -8.55 -0.45
CA TYR A 90 -2.66 -7.24 -0.72
C TYR A 90 -1.31 -7.06 -0.02
N VAL A 91 -1.22 -7.48 1.24
CA VAL A 91 0.02 -7.41 2.04
C VAL A 91 1.11 -8.25 1.40
N THR A 92 0.80 -9.50 1.04
CA THR A 92 1.77 -10.46 0.49
C THR A 92 2.36 -9.95 -0.83
N GLN A 93 1.53 -9.42 -1.72
CA GLN A 93 1.99 -8.88 -3.00
C GLN A 93 2.85 -7.61 -2.81
N ALA A 94 2.42 -6.69 -1.95
CA ALA A 94 3.18 -5.48 -1.66
C ALA A 94 4.52 -5.80 -0.97
N LEU A 95 4.53 -6.80 -0.09
CA LEU A 95 5.74 -7.31 0.57
C LEU A 95 6.71 -7.92 -0.45
N TRP A 96 6.21 -8.71 -1.40
CA TRP A 96 7.04 -9.32 -2.44
C TRP A 96 7.73 -8.27 -3.33
N LEU A 97 7.03 -7.18 -3.66
CA LEU A 97 7.62 -6.07 -4.43
C LEU A 97 8.79 -5.40 -3.68
N ILE A 98 8.65 -5.18 -2.37
CA ILE A 98 9.73 -4.59 -1.56
C ILE A 98 10.89 -5.58 -1.39
N VAL A 99 10.62 -6.84 -1.06
CA VAL A 99 11.65 -7.84 -0.77
C VAL A 99 12.44 -8.20 -2.03
N SER A 100 11.77 -8.31 -3.17
CA SER A 100 12.45 -8.55 -4.45
C SER A 100 13.30 -7.36 -4.90
N ASN A 101 12.92 -6.14 -4.50
CA ASN A 101 13.51 -4.88 -4.93
C ASN A 101 13.83 -4.85 -6.43
N GLY A 102 12.96 -5.43 -7.27
CA GLY A 102 13.22 -5.58 -8.72
C GLY A 102 13.30 -4.25 -9.49
N LEU A 103 12.92 -3.14 -8.85
CA LEU A 103 13.04 -1.77 -9.37
C LEU A 103 14.26 -1.01 -8.80
N GLU A 104 15.09 -1.68 -8.00
CA GLU A 104 16.39 -1.19 -7.50
C GLU A 104 16.32 0.14 -6.73
N PHE A 105 15.29 0.33 -5.90
CA PHE A 105 15.18 1.53 -5.07
C PHE A 105 16.39 1.63 -4.12
N SER A 106 17.04 2.80 -4.14
CA SER A 106 18.25 3.10 -3.36
C SER A 106 17.93 3.67 -1.98
N SER A 107 16.71 4.15 -1.78
CA SER A 107 16.28 4.72 -0.49
C SER A 107 14.79 4.55 -0.23
N LYS A 108 14.42 4.73 1.05
CA LYS A 108 13.02 4.80 1.47
C LYS A 108 12.27 5.97 0.81
N ASP A 109 12.94 7.09 0.61
CA ASP A 109 12.32 8.29 0.04
C ASP A 109 11.98 8.10 -1.44
N GLU A 110 12.85 7.44 -2.19
CA GLU A 110 12.61 7.06 -3.58
C GLU A 110 11.41 6.09 -3.71
N TRP A 111 11.30 5.13 -2.80
CA TRP A 111 10.14 4.24 -2.71
C TRP A 111 8.85 5.02 -2.44
N VAL A 112 8.89 6.00 -1.54
CA VAL A 112 7.73 6.86 -1.24
C VAL A 112 7.34 7.70 -2.46
N GLU A 113 8.30 8.28 -3.16
CA GLU A 113 8.06 9.04 -4.39
C GLU A 113 7.42 8.15 -5.48
N PHE A 114 7.91 6.92 -5.63
CA PHE A 114 7.30 5.93 -6.51
C PHE A 114 5.84 5.63 -6.13
N LEU A 115 5.56 5.39 -4.84
CA LEU A 115 4.19 5.12 -4.39
C LEU A 115 3.24 6.32 -4.59
N ASP A 116 3.76 7.54 -4.46
CA ASP A 116 3.03 8.80 -4.69
C ASP A 116 2.91 9.14 -6.17
N THR A 117 3.54 8.34 -7.05
CA THR A 117 3.44 8.49 -8.49
C THR A 117 2.03 8.11 -8.95
N THR A 118 1.16 9.13 -8.99
CA THR A 118 -0.22 9.00 -9.45
C THR A 118 -0.34 9.28 -10.95
N GLY A 119 -1.14 8.47 -11.63
CA GLY A 119 -1.53 8.69 -13.03
C GLY A 119 -1.59 7.40 -13.83
N SER A 120 -2.25 7.45 -14.99
CA SER A 120 -2.14 6.40 -16.00
C SER A 120 -0.74 6.39 -16.62
N VAL A 121 -0.38 5.33 -17.34
CA VAL A 121 0.90 5.26 -18.06
C VAL A 121 1.10 6.48 -18.97
N GLU A 122 0.03 6.98 -19.57
CA GLU A 122 0.04 8.18 -20.41
C GLU A 122 0.41 9.43 -19.61
N ALA A 123 -0.15 9.60 -18.41
CA ALA A 123 0.20 10.71 -17.53
C ALA A 123 1.66 10.64 -17.07
N LEU A 124 2.18 9.44 -16.81
CA LEU A 124 3.59 9.22 -16.48
C LEU A 124 4.51 9.54 -17.65
N ARG A 125 4.14 9.13 -18.86
CA ARG A 125 4.87 9.49 -20.08
C ARG A 125 4.90 11.00 -20.31
N ALA A 126 3.77 11.69 -20.10
CA ALA A 126 3.71 13.14 -20.21
C ALA A 126 4.63 13.83 -19.18
N LYS A 127 4.62 13.37 -17.92
CA LYS A 127 5.55 13.85 -16.88
C LYS A 127 7.00 13.64 -17.28
N LYS A 128 7.36 12.45 -17.79
CA LYS A 128 8.72 12.15 -18.28
C LYS A 128 9.17 13.15 -19.36
N ILE A 129 8.32 13.41 -20.36
CA ILE A 129 8.65 14.37 -21.44
C ILE A 129 8.92 15.77 -20.88
N MET A 130 8.14 16.22 -19.89
CA MET A 130 8.36 17.53 -19.26
C MET A 130 9.66 17.58 -18.45
N LEU A 131 10.00 16.50 -17.74
CA LEU A 131 11.25 16.38 -17.00
C LEU A 131 12.46 16.39 -17.96
N ASP A 132 12.39 15.66 -19.07
CA ASP A 132 13.46 15.63 -20.09
C ASP A 132 13.70 17.04 -20.68
N LYS A 133 12.62 17.80 -20.94
CA LYS A 133 12.72 19.20 -21.38
C LYS A 133 13.39 20.10 -20.33
N ALA A 134 13.00 19.97 -19.06
CA ALA A 134 13.58 20.76 -17.96
C ALA A 134 15.07 20.46 -17.74
N ILE A 135 15.48 19.20 -17.85
CA ILE A 135 16.88 18.79 -17.78
C ILE A 135 17.67 19.41 -18.92
N LYS A 136 17.14 19.37 -20.16
CA LYS A 136 17.80 19.99 -21.31
C LYS A 136 17.97 21.49 -21.12
N PHE A 137 16.96 22.19 -20.63
CA PHE A 137 17.03 23.63 -20.34
C PHE A 137 18.14 23.95 -19.32
N ARG A 138 18.16 23.27 -18.17
CA ARG A 138 19.18 23.51 -17.13
C ARG A 138 20.60 23.13 -17.53
N ARG A 139 20.77 22.19 -18.46
CA ARG A 139 22.09 21.86 -19.03
C ARG A 139 22.56 22.88 -20.08
N GLN A 140 21.66 23.75 -20.56
CA GLN A 140 21.95 24.78 -21.55
C GLN A 140 22.17 26.17 -20.91
N ASP A 141 21.87 26.34 -19.62
CA ASP A 141 22.27 27.52 -18.85
C ASP A 141 23.78 27.42 -18.48
N PRO A 142 24.62 28.40 -18.84
CA PRO A 142 26.05 28.44 -18.52
C PRO A 142 26.35 28.73 -17.04
#